data_AF-A0A9D7M5J3-F1
#
_entry.id   AF-A0A9D7M5J3-F1
#
_cell.length_a   1.000
_cell.length_b   1.000
_cell.length_c   1.000
_cell.angle_alpha   90.00
_cell.angle_beta   90.00
_cell.angle_gamma   90.00
#
_symmetry.space_group_name_H-M   'P 1'
#
loop_
_entity.id
_entity.type
_entity.pdbx_description
1 polymer ?
#
loop_
_entity_poly.entity_id
_entity_poly.type
_entity_poly.pdbx_seq_one_letter_code
_entity_poly.pdbx_strand_id
1 'polypeptide(L)'
;MKPIISFLFIFLASCISNNYPNEAENEMNENIRNRLTVNSPSFDKELKKYFEDYLTANNFTVDQATISLAYYNYLKYKVEKGESVGKIKNDSLTIRIKNELKALGFNTKKGIQNLLYESVSPVVIKYKDKLKSENSGSKLIQGIAETRPEDDLNLHLVISGLLTDSEPTNFENAFLQNFVLLFAFVQMELNEQS
;
A
#
# COMPACT_ATOMS: atom_id res chain seq x y z
N MET A 1 1.23 49.00 -34.58
CA MET A 1 0.30 48.14 -33.82
C MET A 1 0.97 46.78 -33.66
N LYS A 2 1.38 46.43 -32.43
CA LYS A 2 2.11 45.19 -32.11
C LYS A 2 1.10 44.10 -31.71
N PRO A 3 1.31 42.83 -32.06
CA PRO A 3 0.29 41.80 -31.92
C PRO A 3 0.14 41.40 -30.46
N ILE A 4 -1.07 41.61 -29.91
CA ILE A 4 -1.55 40.98 -28.68
C ILE A 4 -2.04 39.58 -29.06
N ILE A 5 -1.13 38.72 -29.50
CA ILE A 5 -1.38 37.28 -29.69
C ILE A 5 -0.10 36.55 -29.27
N SER A 6 0.25 36.61 -27.99
CA SER A 6 1.27 35.72 -27.44
C SER A 6 1.16 35.44 -25.95
N PHE A 7 0.16 35.97 -25.24
CA PHE A 7 -0.03 35.69 -23.82
C PHE A 7 -1.09 34.61 -23.52
N LEU A 8 -1.88 34.19 -24.52
CA LEU A 8 -2.96 33.22 -24.30
C LEU A 8 -2.55 31.74 -24.44
N PHE A 9 -1.36 31.44 -24.97
CA PHE A 9 -0.88 30.04 -25.09
C PHE A 9 0.02 29.57 -23.95
N ILE A 10 0.46 30.47 -23.06
CA ILE A 10 1.32 30.09 -21.92
C ILE A 10 0.47 29.68 -20.70
N PHE A 11 -0.81 30.05 -20.66
CA PHE A 11 -1.73 29.67 -19.58
C PHE A 11 -2.37 28.28 -19.72
N LEU A 12 -2.32 27.66 -20.91
CA LEU A 12 -2.86 26.30 -21.11
C LEU A 12 -1.80 25.20 -20.92
N ALA A 13 -0.51 25.52 -21.01
CA ALA A 13 0.57 24.58 -20.71
C ALA A 13 0.90 24.50 -19.20
N SER A 14 0.53 25.52 -18.42
CA SER A 14 0.80 25.57 -16.97
C SER A 14 -0.27 24.89 -16.10
N CYS A 15 -1.35 24.36 -16.69
CA CYS A 15 -2.33 23.50 -16.00
C CYS A 15 -2.12 21.99 -16.26
N ILE A 16 -1.06 21.60 -16.96
CA ILE A 16 -0.73 20.18 -17.24
C ILE A 16 0.29 19.63 -16.21
N SER A 17 0.71 20.44 -15.24
CA SER A 17 1.57 19.96 -14.17
C SER A 17 0.77 19.26 -13.08
N ASN A 18 1.12 17.99 -12.82
CA ASN A 18 1.22 17.40 -11.48
C ASN A 18 0.04 16.61 -10.87
N ASN A 19 -0.76 15.88 -11.66
CA ASN A 19 -1.66 14.85 -11.10
C ASN A 19 -1.31 13.39 -11.46
N TYR A 20 -0.30 13.16 -12.30
CA TYR A 20 0.02 11.80 -12.77
C TYR A 20 0.43 10.79 -11.68
N PRO A 21 1.21 11.17 -10.65
CA PRO A 21 1.46 10.28 -9.51
C PRO A 21 0.17 9.89 -8.80
N ASN A 22 -0.74 10.86 -8.59
CA ASN A 22 -2.03 10.62 -7.95
C ASN A 22 -2.94 9.70 -8.80
N GLU A 23 -2.99 9.90 -10.12
CA GLU A 23 -3.75 9.04 -11.04
C GLU A 23 -3.23 7.60 -11.04
N ALA A 24 -1.91 7.43 -11.13
CA ALA A 24 -1.28 6.12 -11.09
C ALA A 24 -1.55 5.41 -9.76
N GLU A 25 -1.36 6.10 -8.64
CA GLU A 25 -1.64 5.55 -7.31
C GLU A 25 -3.12 5.20 -7.13
N ASN A 26 -4.03 6.05 -7.62
CA ASN A 26 -5.46 5.74 -7.61
C ASN A 26 -5.76 4.48 -8.43
N GLU A 27 -5.19 4.32 -9.62
CA GLU A 27 -5.38 3.13 -10.45
C GLU A 27 -4.82 1.86 -9.77
N MET A 28 -3.65 1.94 -9.14
CA MET A 28 -3.09 0.81 -8.35
C MET A 28 -4.00 0.44 -7.17
N ASN A 29 -4.50 1.44 -6.44
CA ASN A 29 -5.41 1.22 -5.31
C ASN A 29 -6.76 0.66 -5.75
N GLU A 30 -7.29 1.11 -6.89
CA GLU A 30 -8.48 0.56 -7.52
C GLU A 30 -8.28 -0.90 -7.93
N ASN A 31 -7.13 -1.25 -8.53
CA ASN A 31 -6.79 -2.62 -8.86
C ASN A 31 -6.77 -3.53 -7.63
N ILE A 32 -6.12 -3.08 -6.55
CA ILE A 32 -6.10 -3.79 -5.25
C ILE A 32 -7.53 -3.95 -4.72
N ARG A 33 -8.31 -2.86 -4.69
CA ARG A 33 -9.69 -2.89 -4.19
C ARG A 33 -10.55 -3.87 -4.98
N ASN A 34 -10.52 -3.82 -6.31
CA ASN A 34 -11.29 -4.70 -7.17
C ASN A 34 -10.97 -6.18 -6.94
N ARG A 35 -9.70 -6.49 -6.62
CA ARG A 35 -9.29 -7.85 -6.24
C ARG A 35 -9.81 -8.24 -4.86
N LEU A 36 -9.75 -7.34 -3.88
CA LEU A 36 -10.27 -7.58 -2.53
C LEU A 36 -11.80 -7.74 -2.50
N THR A 37 -12.53 -7.05 -3.37
CA THR A 37 -14.00 -7.00 -3.32
C THR A 37 -14.71 -7.95 -4.28
N VAL A 38 -13.97 -8.83 -4.97
CA VAL A 38 -14.54 -9.71 -6.01
C VAL A 38 -15.63 -10.66 -5.47
N ASN A 39 -15.49 -11.14 -4.24
CA ASN A 39 -16.45 -12.03 -3.58
C ASN A 39 -17.37 -11.29 -2.59
N SER A 40 -16.88 -10.19 -1.99
CA SER A 40 -17.59 -9.43 -0.97
C SER A 40 -17.34 -7.92 -1.15
N PRO A 41 -18.36 -7.12 -1.51
CA PRO A 41 -18.20 -5.70 -1.82
C PRO A 41 -17.64 -4.81 -0.69
N SER A 42 -17.66 -5.28 0.56
CA SER A 42 -17.17 -4.55 1.73
C SER A 42 -15.84 -5.05 2.28
N PHE A 43 -15.24 -6.07 1.67
CA PHE A 43 -14.11 -6.78 2.27
C PHE A 43 -12.87 -5.91 2.46
N ASP A 44 -12.59 -4.99 1.53
CA ASP A 44 -11.49 -4.02 1.64
C ASP A 44 -11.61 -3.18 2.94
N LYS A 45 -12.82 -2.69 3.22
CA LYS A 45 -13.10 -1.88 4.41
C LYS A 45 -13.08 -2.72 5.68
N GLU A 46 -13.63 -3.94 5.63
CA GLU A 46 -13.59 -4.87 6.76
C GLU A 46 -12.16 -5.24 7.14
N LEU A 47 -11.32 -5.55 6.17
CA LEU A 47 -9.92 -5.90 6.38
C LEU A 47 -9.13 -4.71 6.96
N LYS A 48 -9.34 -3.50 6.42
CA LYS A 48 -8.72 -2.28 6.95
C LYS A 48 -9.13 -2.02 8.41
N LYS A 49 -10.44 -2.10 8.69
CA LYS A 49 -10.96 -1.90 10.05
C LYS A 49 -10.39 -2.94 11.03
N TYR A 50 -10.29 -4.19 10.59
CA TYR A 50 -9.73 -5.28 11.38
C TYR A 50 -8.25 -5.03 11.75
N PHE A 51 -7.45 -4.51 10.81
CA PHE A 51 -6.08 -4.09 11.09
C PHE A 51 -6.02 -2.91 12.07
N GLU A 52 -6.86 -1.90 11.90
CA GLU A 52 -6.93 -0.74 12.81
C GLU A 52 -7.35 -1.14 14.24
N ASP A 53 -8.27 -2.09 14.37
CA ASP A 53 -8.64 -2.67 15.67
C ASP A 53 -7.47 -3.46 16.29
N TYR A 54 -6.72 -4.20 15.48
CA TYR A 54 -5.51 -4.87 15.92
C TYR A 54 -4.45 -3.87 16.42
N LEU A 55 -4.22 -2.78 15.71
CA LEU A 55 -3.32 -1.71 16.14
C LEU A 55 -3.77 -1.10 17.47
N THR A 56 -5.06 -0.75 17.58
CA THR A 56 -5.64 -0.17 18.80
C THR A 56 -5.50 -1.12 19.99
N ALA A 57 -5.79 -2.42 19.79
CA ALA A 57 -5.65 -3.44 20.82
C ALA A 57 -4.20 -3.61 21.31
N ASN A 58 -3.22 -3.17 20.51
CA ASN A 58 -1.80 -3.20 20.84
C ASN A 58 -1.22 -1.81 21.17
N ASN A 59 -2.06 -0.89 21.64
CA ASN A 59 -1.67 0.44 22.13
C ASN A 59 -1.09 1.39 21.08
N PHE A 60 -1.40 1.17 19.79
CA PHE A 60 -1.21 2.20 18.77
C PHE A 60 -2.45 3.08 18.76
N THR A 61 -2.28 4.39 18.90
CA THR A 61 -3.40 5.33 18.74
C THR A 61 -3.80 5.37 17.28
N VAL A 62 -5.04 5.01 16.98
CA VAL A 62 -5.58 5.03 15.61
C VAL A 62 -6.86 5.86 15.56
N ASP A 63 -6.74 7.05 15.00
CA ASP A 63 -7.83 7.91 14.57
C ASP A 63 -7.44 8.60 13.25
N GLN A 64 -8.34 9.41 12.69
CA GLN A 64 -8.11 10.09 11.41
C GLN A 64 -6.86 10.99 11.43
N ALA A 65 -6.52 11.58 12.58
CA ALA A 65 -5.35 12.47 12.70
C ALA A 65 -4.04 11.70 12.89
N THR A 66 -4.12 10.45 13.35
CA THR A 66 -2.95 9.65 13.77
C THR A 66 -2.70 8.41 12.91
N ILE A 67 -3.57 8.11 11.94
CA ILE A 67 -3.49 6.86 11.17
C ILE A 67 -2.16 6.67 10.43
N SER A 68 -1.62 7.73 9.81
CA SER A 68 -0.32 7.67 9.12
C SER A 68 0.82 7.33 10.09
N LEU A 69 0.80 7.96 11.27
CA LEU A 69 1.75 7.68 12.34
C LEU A 69 1.61 6.26 12.88
N ALA A 70 0.39 5.74 13.01
CA ALA A 70 0.15 4.38 13.47
C ALA A 70 0.73 3.33 12.51
N TYR A 71 0.52 3.50 11.20
CA TYR A 71 1.06 2.61 10.18
C TYR A 71 2.59 2.64 10.14
N TYR A 72 3.18 3.84 10.22
CA TYR A 72 4.63 4.01 10.33
C TYR A 72 5.19 3.31 11.57
N ASN A 73 4.62 3.57 12.73
CA ASN A 73 5.08 2.99 14.00
C ASN A 73 4.90 1.47 14.02
N TYR A 74 3.86 0.94 13.39
CA TYR A 74 3.67 -0.50 13.25
C TYR A 74 4.82 -1.13 12.45
N LEU A 75 5.16 -0.59 11.28
CA LEU A 75 6.30 -1.08 10.50
C LEU A 75 7.61 -0.96 11.27
N LYS A 76 7.83 0.18 11.93
CA LYS A 76 9.01 0.42 12.76
C LYS A 76 9.15 -0.63 13.86
N TYR A 77 8.06 -0.93 14.56
CA TYR A 77 8.01 -2.00 15.54
C TYR A 77 8.40 -3.36 14.93
N LYS A 78 7.82 -3.71 13.78
CA LYS A 78 8.12 -5.00 13.10
C LYS A 78 9.61 -5.15 12.78
N VAL A 79 10.27 -4.08 12.33
CA VAL A 79 11.71 -4.10 12.03
C VAL A 79 12.56 -4.12 13.30
N GLU A 80 12.23 -3.33 14.30
CA GLU A 80 13.04 -3.20 15.53
C GLU A 80 12.93 -4.42 16.45
N LYS A 81 11.77 -5.08 16.46
CA LYS A 81 11.50 -6.20 17.38
C LYS A 81 11.57 -7.56 16.68
N GLY A 82 11.31 -7.63 15.38
CA GLY A 82 11.23 -8.91 14.65
C GLY A 82 10.10 -9.84 15.12
N GLU A 83 9.26 -9.36 16.04
CA GLU A 83 8.21 -10.14 16.70
C GLU A 83 6.83 -9.67 16.25
N SER A 84 5.82 -10.48 16.55
CA SER A 84 4.43 -10.05 16.44
C SER A 84 4.16 -8.92 17.42
N VAL A 85 3.41 -7.91 16.99
CA VAL A 85 2.97 -6.83 17.89
C VAL A 85 2.06 -7.38 19.01
N GLY A 86 1.30 -8.43 18.72
CA GLY A 86 0.49 -9.14 19.69
C GLY A 86 -0.24 -10.32 19.08
N LYS A 87 -0.79 -11.18 19.94
CA LYS A 87 -1.53 -12.36 19.46
C LYS A 87 -2.83 -11.94 18.78
N ILE A 88 -3.04 -12.44 17.57
CA ILE A 88 -4.33 -12.33 16.90
C ILE A 88 -5.36 -13.20 17.63
N LYS A 89 -6.51 -12.64 17.99
CA LYS A 89 -7.60 -13.39 18.63
C LYS A 89 -8.17 -14.38 17.64
N ASN A 90 -8.33 -15.64 18.04
CA ASN A 90 -8.97 -16.65 17.19
C ASN A 90 -10.50 -16.64 17.37
N ASP A 91 -11.14 -15.55 16.94
CA ASP A 91 -12.59 -15.35 17.01
C ASP A 91 -13.26 -15.55 15.63
N SER A 92 -14.59 -15.48 15.62
CA SER A 92 -15.39 -15.68 14.40
C SER A 92 -15.08 -14.65 13.31
N LEU A 93 -14.73 -13.42 13.69
CA LEU A 93 -14.31 -12.37 12.77
C LEU A 93 -12.98 -12.73 12.10
N THR A 94 -12.00 -13.15 12.89
CA THR A 94 -10.68 -13.56 12.39
C THR A 94 -10.77 -14.74 11.44
N ILE A 95 -11.58 -15.75 11.78
CA ILE A 95 -11.83 -16.90 10.91
C ILE A 95 -12.45 -16.45 9.58
N ARG A 96 -13.42 -15.53 9.62
CA ARG A 96 -14.05 -14.97 8.43
C ARG A 96 -13.03 -14.24 7.54
N ILE A 97 -12.21 -13.36 8.12
CA ILE A 97 -11.16 -12.63 7.39
C ILE A 97 -10.17 -13.63 6.75
N LYS A 98 -9.68 -14.61 7.50
CA LYS A 98 -8.73 -15.62 6.97
C LYS A 98 -9.33 -16.44 5.84
N ASN A 99 -10.60 -16.84 5.94
CA ASN A 99 -11.28 -17.60 4.90
C ASN A 99 -11.44 -16.78 3.61
N GLU A 100 -11.79 -15.50 3.71
CA GLU A 100 -11.90 -14.63 2.55
C GLU A 100 -10.53 -14.40 1.88
N LEU A 101 -9.49 -14.10 2.68
CA LEU A 101 -8.12 -13.99 2.16
C LEU A 101 -7.67 -15.27 1.45
N LYS A 102 -8.03 -16.45 1.99
CA LYS A 102 -7.74 -17.74 1.37
C LYS A 102 -8.49 -17.93 0.05
N ALA A 103 -9.76 -17.55 -0.02
CA ALA A 103 -10.55 -17.63 -1.25
C ALA A 103 -9.98 -16.73 -2.36
N LEU A 104 -9.38 -15.61 -1.98
CA LEU A 104 -8.70 -14.68 -2.88
C LEU A 104 -7.25 -15.09 -3.22
N GLY A 105 -6.71 -16.10 -2.56
CA GLY A 105 -5.32 -16.55 -2.71
C GLY A 105 -4.29 -15.70 -1.96
N PHE A 106 -4.71 -14.82 -1.07
CA PHE A 106 -3.86 -13.90 -0.29
C PHE A 106 -3.42 -14.47 1.06
N ASN A 107 -3.65 -15.76 1.29
CA ASN A 107 -3.17 -16.49 2.48
C ASN A 107 -1.71 -16.98 2.33
N THR A 108 -0.99 -16.55 1.28
CA THR A 108 0.38 -16.96 0.99
C THR A 108 1.23 -15.77 0.58
N LYS A 109 2.54 -15.82 0.87
CA LYS A 109 3.53 -14.80 0.47
C LYS A 109 3.45 -14.52 -1.03
N LYS A 110 3.47 -15.59 -1.84
CA LYS A 110 3.43 -15.50 -3.31
C LYS A 110 2.14 -14.89 -3.83
N GLY A 111 0.99 -15.22 -3.23
CA GLY A 111 -0.29 -14.64 -3.63
C GLY A 111 -0.36 -13.13 -3.42
N ILE A 112 0.19 -12.64 -2.30
CA ILE A 112 0.24 -11.21 -2.01
C ILE A 112 1.29 -10.50 -2.89
N GLN A 113 2.46 -11.11 -3.11
CA GLN A 113 3.47 -10.60 -4.05
C GLN A 113 2.90 -10.44 -5.47
N ASN A 114 2.20 -11.46 -5.96
CA ASN A 114 1.54 -11.44 -7.27
C ASN A 114 0.49 -10.32 -7.34
N LEU A 115 -0.35 -10.16 -6.31
CA LEU A 115 -1.33 -9.08 -6.24
C LEU A 115 -0.67 -7.71 -6.41
N LEU A 116 0.40 -7.44 -5.66
CA LEU A 116 1.11 -6.17 -5.74
C LEU A 116 1.73 -5.97 -7.13
N TYR A 117 2.41 -6.99 -7.66
CA TYR A 117 3.00 -6.91 -9.00
C TYR A 117 1.96 -6.63 -10.09
N GLU A 118 0.86 -7.40 -10.10
CA GLU A 118 -0.21 -7.26 -11.09
C GLU A 118 -0.95 -5.92 -10.95
N SER A 119 -1.03 -5.37 -9.74
CA SER A 119 -1.67 -4.07 -9.50
C SER A 119 -0.78 -2.89 -9.90
N VAL A 120 0.55 -3.06 -9.79
CA VAL A 120 1.54 -1.97 -9.94
C VAL A 120 2.20 -1.97 -11.31
N SER A 121 2.67 -3.11 -11.80
CA SER A 121 3.49 -3.19 -13.02
C SER A 121 2.80 -2.62 -14.26
N PRO A 122 1.52 -2.94 -14.57
CA PRO A 122 0.84 -2.38 -15.74
C PRO A 122 0.70 -0.86 -15.66
N VAL A 123 0.48 -0.34 -14.45
CA VAL A 123 0.37 1.10 -14.20
C VAL A 123 1.74 1.77 -14.40
N VAL A 124 2.81 1.21 -13.83
CA VAL A 124 4.16 1.75 -14.03
C VAL A 124 4.56 1.74 -15.51
N ILE A 125 4.22 0.69 -16.26
CA ILE A 125 4.45 0.63 -17.71
C ILE A 125 3.64 1.72 -18.45
N LYS A 126 2.38 1.91 -18.09
CA LYS A 126 1.50 2.95 -18.66
C LYS A 126 1.99 4.37 -18.38
N TYR A 127 2.61 4.60 -17.22
CA TYR A 127 3.07 5.91 -16.75
C TYR A 127 4.61 6.05 -16.72
N LYS A 128 5.34 5.22 -17.46
CA LYS A 128 6.80 4.98 -17.38
C LYS A 128 7.69 6.23 -17.33
N ASP A 129 7.35 7.28 -18.06
CA ASP A 129 8.14 8.53 -18.10
C ASP A 129 7.74 9.55 -17.00
N LYS A 130 6.63 9.31 -16.32
CA LYS A 130 5.97 10.27 -15.40
C LYS A 130 6.07 9.88 -13.93
N LEU A 131 6.39 8.62 -13.64
CA LEU A 131 6.57 8.09 -12.27
C LEU A 131 8.02 8.19 -11.77
N LYS A 132 8.80 9.15 -12.27
CA LYS A 132 10.10 9.48 -11.66
C LYS A 132 9.86 10.47 -10.53
N SER A 133 9.75 9.98 -9.31
CA SER A 133 9.67 10.86 -8.15
C SER A 133 10.56 10.37 -7.02
N GLU A 134 11.18 11.34 -6.33
CA GLU A 134 12.13 11.16 -5.23
C GLU A 134 11.42 10.94 -3.87
N ASN A 135 10.22 10.36 -3.88
CA ASN A 135 9.51 10.01 -2.64
C ASN A 135 9.49 8.49 -2.40
N SER A 136 9.38 8.08 -1.14
CA SER A 136 9.47 6.67 -0.73
C SER A 136 8.38 5.78 -1.31
N GLY A 137 7.15 6.30 -1.47
CA GLY A 137 6.06 5.58 -2.14
C GLY A 137 6.40 5.24 -3.59
N SER A 138 6.97 6.18 -4.33
CA SER A 138 7.38 5.97 -5.72
C SER A 138 8.54 4.99 -5.85
N LYS A 139 9.52 5.04 -4.95
CA LYS A 139 10.62 4.04 -4.92
C LYS A 139 10.09 2.62 -4.67
N LEU A 140 9.15 2.46 -3.74
CA LEU A 140 8.50 1.17 -3.49
C LEU A 140 7.72 0.69 -4.72
N ILE A 141 6.93 1.57 -5.35
CA ILE A 141 6.18 1.30 -6.58
C ILE A 141 7.12 0.84 -7.70
N GLN A 142 8.23 1.56 -7.92
CA GLN A 142 9.25 1.19 -8.91
C GLN A 142 9.87 -0.18 -8.58
N GLY A 143 10.27 -0.39 -7.32
CA GLY A 143 10.84 -1.65 -6.87
C GLY A 143 9.89 -2.84 -7.08
N ILE A 144 8.59 -2.67 -6.81
CA ILE A 144 7.59 -3.72 -7.06
C ILE A 144 7.46 -3.99 -8.56
N ALA A 145 7.43 -2.97 -9.41
CA ALA A 145 7.29 -3.13 -10.86
C ALA A 145 8.52 -3.80 -11.52
N GLU A 146 9.71 -3.53 -10.97
CA GLU A 146 10.98 -4.07 -11.48
C GLU A 146 11.28 -5.49 -10.95
N THR A 147 10.73 -5.86 -9.79
CA THR A 147 10.89 -7.21 -9.23
C THR A 147 10.04 -8.20 -10.02
N ARG A 148 10.61 -9.32 -10.45
CA ARG A 148 9.83 -10.34 -11.17
C ARG A 148 8.93 -11.09 -10.18
N PRO A 149 7.74 -11.57 -10.59
CA PRO A 149 6.83 -12.33 -9.72
C PRO A 149 7.45 -13.59 -9.11
N GLU A 150 8.44 -14.18 -9.80
CA GLU A 150 9.19 -15.33 -9.34
C GLU A 150 10.30 -15.01 -8.32
N ASP A 151 10.71 -13.75 -8.22
CA ASP A 151 11.77 -13.32 -7.30
C ASP A 151 11.20 -13.18 -5.89
N ASP A 152 11.87 -13.80 -4.91
CA ASP A 152 11.40 -13.70 -3.53
C ASP A 152 11.68 -12.30 -2.96
N LEU A 153 10.63 -11.50 -2.80
CA LEU A 153 10.72 -10.23 -2.08
C LEU A 153 11.07 -10.50 -0.61
N ASN A 154 12.26 -10.09 -0.20
CA ASN A 154 12.65 -10.10 1.21
C ASN A 154 11.89 -8.98 1.95
N LEU A 155 10.79 -9.37 2.61
CA LEU A 155 9.87 -8.46 3.32
C LEU A 155 10.61 -7.54 4.29
N HIS A 156 11.58 -8.08 5.04
CA HIS A 156 12.32 -7.32 6.04
C HIS A 156 13.18 -6.24 5.38
N LEU A 157 13.86 -6.55 4.27
CA LEU A 157 14.66 -5.56 3.53
C LEU A 157 13.78 -4.48 2.91
N VAL A 158 12.64 -4.85 2.33
CA VAL A 158 11.73 -3.87 1.72
C VAL A 158 11.13 -2.94 2.76
N ILE A 159 10.67 -3.47 3.91
CA ILE A 159 10.15 -2.65 5.00
C ILE A 159 11.26 -1.75 5.59
N SER A 160 12.48 -2.29 5.78
CA SER A 160 13.61 -1.51 6.30
C SER A 160 14.02 -0.38 5.35
N GLY A 161 14.06 -0.64 4.05
CA GLY A 161 14.32 0.37 3.02
C GLY A 161 13.24 1.44 3.01
N LEU A 162 11.96 1.05 3.08
CA LEU A 162 10.84 1.98 3.17
C LEU A 162 10.97 2.90 4.40
N LEU A 163 11.22 2.34 5.58
CA LEU A 163 11.37 3.12 6.82
C LEU A 163 12.58 4.07 6.81
N THR A 164 13.65 3.72 6.10
CA THR A 164 14.84 4.57 5.94
C THR A 164 14.53 5.80 5.09
N ASP A 165 13.65 5.65 4.08
CA ASP A 165 13.30 6.67 3.11
C ASP A 165 11.96 7.38 3.40
N SER A 166 11.27 7.04 4.50
CA SER A 166 9.94 7.55 4.83
C SER A 166 9.88 8.28 6.17
N GLU A 167 9.09 9.34 6.18
CA GLU A 167 8.53 9.99 7.35
C GLU A 167 7.10 9.50 7.63
N PRO A 168 6.59 9.65 8.86
CA PRO A 168 5.21 9.26 9.18
C PRO A 168 4.13 9.86 8.28
N THR A 169 4.30 11.09 7.82
CA THR A 169 3.35 11.79 6.93
C THR A 169 3.25 11.15 5.55
N ASN A 170 4.27 10.44 5.09
CA ASN A 170 4.19 9.72 3.81
C ASN A 170 3.08 8.65 3.83
N PHE A 171 2.73 8.11 4.99
CA PHE A 171 1.68 7.11 5.16
C PHE A 171 0.25 7.68 5.07
N GLU A 172 0.07 8.98 4.79
CA GLU A 172 -1.21 9.51 4.29
C GLU A 172 -1.55 8.94 2.90
N ASN A 173 -0.55 8.46 2.18
CA ASN A 173 -0.70 7.81 0.90
C ASN A 173 -1.45 6.47 1.01
N ALA A 174 -2.55 6.33 0.28
CA ALA A 174 -3.40 5.14 0.30
C ALA A 174 -2.67 3.88 -0.19
N PHE A 175 -1.75 3.99 -1.15
CA PHE A 175 -0.95 2.86 -1.62
C PHE A 175 -0.01 2.34 -0.52
N LEU A 176 0.68 3.24 0.20
CA LEU A 176 1.52 2.84 1.34
C LEU A 176 0.69 2.18 2.43
N GLN A 177 -0.51 2.69 2.73
CA GLN A 177 -1.41 2.03 3.69
C GLN A 177 -1.80 0.62 3.24
N ASN A 178 -2.18 0.44 1.96
CA ASN A 178 -2.50 -0.88 1.41
C ASN A 178 -1.30 -1.82 1.41
N PHE A 179 -0.10 -1.31 1.16
CA PHE A 179 1.13 -2.07 1.28
C PHE A 179 1.35 -2.56 2.71
N VAL A 180 1.22 -1.71 3.73
CA VAL A 180 1.32 -2.14 5.14
C VAL A 180 0.26 -3.19 5.46
N LEU A 181 -0.99 -2.96 5.06
CA LEU A 181 -2.11 -3.86 5.34
C LEU A 181 -1.88 -5.26 4.76
N LEU A 182 -1.56 -5.34 3.47
CA LEU A 182 -1.47 -6.62 2.77
C LEU A 182 -0.10 -7.27 2.97
N PHE A 183 0.98 -6.50 2.88
CA PHE A 183 2.32 -7.06 2.82
C PHE A 183 3.00 -7.20 4.18
N ALA A 184 2.67 -6.33 5.14
CA ALA A 184 3.20 -6.46 6.50
C ALA A 184 2.20 -7.16 7.42
N PHE A 185 0.95 -6.68 7.52
CA PHE A 185 -0.01 -7.26 8.45
C PHE A 185 -0.55 -8.63 8.00
N VAL A 186 -1.16 -8.73 6.82
CA VAL A 186 -1.70 -10.02 6.36
C VAL A 186 -0.61 -11.09 6.27
N GLN A 187 0.54 -10.75 5.67
CA GLN A 187 1.61 -11.72 5.53
C GLN A 187 2.30 -12.08 6.85
N MET A 188 2.74 -11.10 7.64
CA MET A 188 3.62 -11.38 8.80
C MET A 188 2.84 -11.65 10.10
N GLU A 189 1.56 -11.28 10.18
CA GLU A 189 0.76 -11.49 11.40
C GLU A 189 -0.35 -12.51 11.17
N LEU A 190 -1.11 -12.40 10.08
CA LEU A 190 -2.23 -13.32 9.84
C LEU A 190 -1.79 -14.67 9.27
N ASN A 191 -0.87 -14.67 8.29
CA ASN A 191 -0.43 -15.90 7.61
C ASN A 191 0.64 -16.66 8.40
N GLU A 192 1.68 -15.97 8.90
CA GLU A 192 2.80 -16.60 9.63
C GLU A 192 2.43 -17.18 11.01
N GLN A 193 1.33 -16.74 11.62
CA GLN A 193 0.82 -17.33 12.88
C GLN A 193 -0.12 -18.53 12.67
N SER A 194 -0.32 -18.99 11.43
CA SER A 194 -1.25 -20.09 11.07
C SER A 194 -0.57 -21.45 11.01
#